data_AF-A0A137Q870-F1
#
_entry.id   AF-A0A137Q870-F1
#
_cell.length_a   1.000
_cell.length_b   1.000
_cell.length_c   1.000
_cell.angle_alpha   90.00
_cell.angle_beta   90.00
_cell.angle_gamma   90.00
#
_symmetry.space_group_name_H-M   'P 1'
#
loop_
_entity.id
_entity.type
_entity.pdbx_description
1 polymer ?
#
loop_
_entity_poly.entity_id
_entity_poly.type
_entity_poly.pdbx_seq_one_letter_code
_entity_poly.pdbx_strand_id
1 'polypeptide(L)'
;MSKSYLKIVGVNFYTLTDWHEDGSNQLTPDDVLYIMNRNPLFERITLVSPPRVMRATPHSDMAIIWFDIWDFQNGTNTKLLTNRSFNFDKDIAVIRACNMHPGDGNALSAAVLIRPTIIVTQPGAAK
;
A
#
# COMPACT_ATOMS: atom_id res chain seq x y z
N MET A 1 -5.22 18.14 -14.11
CA MET A 1 -4.62 17.17 -13.17
C MET A 1 -4.78 15.77 -13.74
N SER A 2 -3.81 14.90 -13.53
CA SER A 2 -3.88 13.48 -13.93
C SER A 2 -4.21 12.62 -12.72
N LYS A 3 -4.79 11.44 -12.94
CA LYS A 3 -4.93 10.43 -11.89
C LYS A 3 -3.69 9.55 -11.86
N SER A 4 -3.28 9.16 -10.67
CA SER A 4 -2.21 8.19 -10.50
C SER A 4 -2.63 7.11 -9.52
N TYR A 5 -2.30 5.88 -9.88
CA TYR A 5 -2.72 4.68 -9.17
C TYR A 5 -1.57 4.15 -8.33
N LEU A 6 -1.82 3.95 -7.05
CA LEU A 6 -0.82 3.52 -6.08
C LEU A 6 -1.39 2.36 -5.27
N LYS A 7 -0.49 1.56 -4.69
CA LYS A 7 -0.85 0.56 -3.71
C LYS A 7 0.09 0.57 -2.53
N ILE A 8 -0.43 0.17 -1.38
CA ILE A 8 0.30 -0.06 -0.15
C ILE A 8 0.37 -1.58 0.06
N VAL A 9 1.57 -2.07 0.37
CA VAL A 9 1.84 -3.49 0.63
C VAL A 9 2.62 -3.65 1.94
N GLY A 10 2.61 -4.86 2.50
CA GLY A 10 3.32 -5.17 3.75
C GLY A 10 2.50 -4.88 5.01
N VAL A 11 1.17 -4.87 4.89
CA VAL A 11 0.22 -4.61 5.97
C VAL A 11 -0.61 -5.87 6.20
N ASN A 12 -0.89 -6.21 7.45
CA ASN A 12 -1.82 -7.29 7.77
C ASN A 12 -3.26 -6.92 7.39
N PHE A 13 -3.96 -7.87 6.76
CA PHE A 13 -5.39 -7.76 6.51
C PHE A 13 -6.21 -7.88 7.79
N TYR A 14 -5.66 -8.54 8.81
CA TYR A 14 -6.29 -8.64 10.11
C TYR A 14 -5.67 -7.66 11.11
N THR A 15 -6.50 -6.79 11.66
CA THR A 15 -6.14 -5.86 12.73
C THR A 15 -6.18 -6.60 14.08
N LEU A 16 -5.35 -6.16 15.04
CA LEU A 16 -5.51 -6.64 16.42
C LEU A 16 -6.82 -6.07 16.98
N THR A 17 -7.50 -6.90 17.75
CA THR A 17 -8.91 -6.86 18.21
C THR A 17 -9.40 -5.59 18.93
N ASP A 18 -8.63 -4.50 18.96
CA ASP A 18 -8.95 -3.29 19.71
C ASP A 18 -9.36 -2.10 18.83
N TRP A 19 -9.40 -2.28 17.51
CA TRP A 19 -9.75 -1.20 16.56
C TRP A 19 -11.25 -1.02 16.37
N HIS A 20 -12.02 -2.11 16.44
CA HIS A 20 -13.44 -2.08 16.16
C HIS A 20 -14.26 -2.66 17.32
N GLU A 21 -15.22 -1.88 17.81
CA GLU A 21 -16.13 -2.28 18.90
C GLU A 21 -17.09 -3.42 18.49
N ASP A 22 -17.27 -3.63 17.18
CA ASP A 22 -18.11 -4.69 16.61
C ASP A 22 -17.42 -6.07 16.60
N GLY A 23 -16.17 -6.15 17.07
CA GLY A 23 -15.36 -7.36 17.07
C GLY A 23 -14.79 -7.72 15.69
N SER A 24 -14.94 -6.85 14.69
CA SER A 24 -14.29 -7.01 13.40
C SER A 24 -12.78 -6.90 13.58
N ASN A 25 -12.08 -7.90 13.06
CA ASN A 25 -10.63 -7.89 12.99
C ASN A 25 -10.14 -7.63 11.57
N GLN A 26 -10.98 -7.16 10.65
CA GLN A 26 -10.59 -6.92 9.27
C GLN A 26 -10.23 -5.45 9.05
N LEU A 27 -9.16 -5.23 8.30
CA LEU A 27 -8.75 -3.89 7.89
C LEU A 27 -9.78 -3.29 6.95
N THR A 28 -10.36 -2.16 7.34
CA THR A 28 -11.38 -1.44 6.56
C THR A 28 -10.78 -0.25 5.81
N PRO A 29 -11.46 0.25 4.76
CA PRO A 29 -11.09 1.51 4.11
C PRO A 29 -10.98 2.71 5.08
N ASP A 30 -11.81 2.74 6.13
CA ASP A 30 -11.83 3.82 7.12
C ASP A 30 -10.58 3.78 8.01
N ASP A 31 -10.12 2.58 8.42
CA ASP A 31 -8.86 2.41 9.15
C ASP A 31 -7.66 2.92 8.35
N VAL A 32 -7.63 2.57 7.06
CA VAL A 32 -6.60 3.03 6.14
C VAL A 32 -6.62 4.55 6.05
N LEU A 33 -7.81 5.14 5.85
CA LEU A 33 -7.95 6.58 5.72
C LEU A 33 -7.51 7.30 7.00
N TYR A 34 -7.84 6.75 8.17
CA TYR A 34 -7.41 7.25 9.46
C TYR A 34 -5.87 7.27 9.59
N ILE A 35 -5.21 6.18 9.22
CA ILE A 35 -3.74 6.08 9.25
C ILE A 35 -3.10 7.04 8.25
N MET A 36 -3.64 7.12 7.03
CA MET A 36 -3.13 8.04 6.00
C MET A 36 -3.21 9.49 6.48
N ASN A 37 -4.35 9.90 7.04
CA ASN A 37 -4.55 11.27 7.53
C ASN A 37 -3.63 11.67 8.69
N ARG A 38 -3.15 10.69 9.48
CA ARG A 38 -2.21 10.92 10.57
C ARG A 38 -0.74 10.92 10.14
N ASN A 39 -0.45 10.47 8.93
CA ASN A 39 0.92 10.35 8.47
C ASN A 39 1.33 11.58 7.63
N PRO A 40 2.41 12.30 8.00
CA PRO A 40 2.89 13.47 7.25
C PRO A 40 3.15 13.20 5.77
N LEU A 41 3.42 11.94 5.40
CA LEU A 41 3.64 11.52 4.03
C LEU A 41 2.42 11.77 3.13
N PHE A 42 1.20 11.81 3.68
CA PHE A 42 -0.03 12.06 2.93
C PHE A 42 -0.62 13.47 3.16
N GLU A 43 0.01 14.33 3.96
CA GLU A 43 -0.52 15.66 4.35
C GLU A 43 -0.93 16.53 3.14
N ARG A 44 -0.21 16.41 2.03
CA ARG A 44 -0.43 17.19 0.79
C ARG A 44 -0.97 16.37 -0.37
N ILE A 45 -1.49 15.18 -0.08
CA ILE A 45 -1.97 14.24 -1.09
C ILE A 45 -3.49 14.27 -1.11
N THR A 46 -4.07 14.60 -2.26
CA THR A 46 -5.52 14.54 -2.45
C THR A 46 -5.92 13.20 -3.04
N LEU A 47 -6.68 12.41 -2.28
CA LEU A 47 -7.29 11.17 -2.78
C LEU A 47 -8.40 11.48 -3.79
N VAL A 48 -8.52 10.65 -4.83
CA VAL A 48 -9.60 10.70 -5.83
C VAL A 48 -10.86 10.00 -5.30
N SER A 49 -10.67 8.95 -4.51
CA SER A 49 -11.70 8.08 -3.97
C SER A 49 -11.21 7.43 -2.67
N PRO A 50 -12.11 6.87 -1.84
CA PRO A 50 -11.72 6.07 -0.70
C PRO A 50 -10.81 4.90 -1.11
N PRO A 51 -9.80 4.55 -0.29
CA PRO A 51 -8.92 3.42 -0.58
C PRO A 51 -9.70 2.10 -0.59
N ARG A 52 -9.21 1.13 -1.34
CA ARG A 52 -9.79 -0.22 -1.44
C ARG A 52 -8.86 -1.22 -0.78
N VAL A 53 -9.35 -1.91 0.23
CA VAL A 53 -8.61 -2.98 0.90
C VAL A 53 -8.93 -4.31 0.24
N MET A 54 -7.91 -5.06 -0.15
CA MET A 54 -8.04 -6.41 -0.68
C MET A 54 -7.03 -7.33 0.01
N ARG A 55 -7.34 -8.62 0.13
CA ARG A 55 -6.33 -9.61 0.51
C ARG A 55 -5.33 -9.80 -0.63
N ALA A 56 -4.06 -9.97 -0.31
CA ALA A 56 -3.00 -10.15 -1.31
C ALA A 56 -3.23 -11.44 -2.13
N THR A 57 -3.73 -12.49 -1.49
CA THR A 57 -4.24 -13.71 -2.11
C THR A 57 -5.43 -14.24 -1.28
N PRO A 58 -6.26 -15.17 -1.82
CA PRO A 58 -7.40 -15.73 -1.09
C PRO A 58 -7.07 -16.44 0.23
N HIS A 59 -5.80 -16.77 0.45
CA HIS A 59 -5.33 -17.44 1.68
C HIS A 59 -4.26 -16.63 2.42
N SER A 60 -3.96 -15.41 1.98
CA SER A 60 -2.97 -14.56 2.66
C SER A 60 -3.61 -13.79 3.81
N ASP A 61 -2.81 -13.59 4.86
CA ASP A 61 -3.11 -12.69 5.96
C ASP A 61 -2.64 -11.26 5.67
N MET A 62 -2.05 -11.01 4.50
CA MET A 62 -1.59 -9.69 4.07
C MET A 62 -2.65 -8.98 3.22
N ALA A 63 -2.73 -7.66 3.39
CA ALA A 63 -3.54 -6.78 2.56
C ALA A 63 -2.72 -6.12 1.45
N ILE A 64 -3.40 -5.85 0.35
CA ILE A 64 -3.02 -4.87 -0.66
C ILE A 64 -4.08 -3.78 -0.60
N ILE A 65 -3.64 -2.57 -0.30
CA ILE A 65 -4.51 -1.39 -0.23
C ILE A 65 -4.29 -0.59 -1.51
N TRP A 66 -5.32 -0.43 -2.31
CA TRP A 66 -5.29 0.37 -3.54
C TRP A 66 -5.81 1.77 -3.26
N PHE A 67 -5.16 2.79 -3.79
CA PHE A 67 -5.62 4.16 -3.65
C PHE A 67 -5.22 5.02 -4.85
N ASP A 68 -6.09 5.97 -5.14
CA ASP A 68 -5.96 6.83 -6.30
C ASP A 68 -5.72 8.26 -5.82
N ILE A 69 -4.77 8.95 -6.44
CA ILE A 69 -4.45 10.33 -6.09
C ILE A 69 -4.60 11.26 -7.28
N TRP A 70 -4.94 12.51 -6.99
CA TRP A 70 -4.73 13.58 -7.95
C TRP A 70 -3.24 13.93 -8.01
N ASP A 71 -2.70 13.90 -9.21
CA ASP A 71 -1.30 14.23 -9.48
C ASP A 71 -1.19 15.38 -10.46
N PHE A 72 -0.08 16.12 -10.33
CA PHE A 72 0.34 17.07 -11.33
C PHE A 72 0.82 16.31 -12.58
N GLN A 73 0.76 16.94 -13.75
CA GLN A 73 1.09 16.29 -15.03
C GLN A 73 2.49 15.63 -15.08
N ASN A 74 3.42 16.03 -14.20
CA ASN A 74 4.76 15.44 -14.12
C ASN A 74 4.89 14.25 -13.14
N GLY A 75 3.78 13.78 -12.56
CA GLY A 75 3.79 12.67 -11.61
C GLY A 75 4.46 13.01 -10.27
N THR A 76 4.42 14.28 -9.85
CA THR A 76 5.20 14.77 -8.69
C THR A 76 4.78 14.06 -7.41
N ASN A 77 3.48 13.91 -7.18
CA ASN A 77 2.95 13.26 -5.98
C ASN A 77 3.21 11.75 -6.03
N THR A 78 3.06 11.12 -7.20
CA THR A 78 3.39 9.70 -7.38
C THR A 78 4.86 9.43 -7.09
N LYS A 79 5.77 10.26 -7.60
CA LYS A 79 7.22 10.14 -7.35
C LYS A 79 7.58 10.36 -5.87
N LEU A 80 6.87 11.27 -5.19
CA LEU A 80 7.08 11.53 -3.76
C LEU A 80 6.75 10.28 -2.91
N LEU A 81 5.68 9.58 -3.28
CA LEU A 81 5.16 8.43 -2.52
C LEU A 81 5.80 7.10 -2.93
N THR A 82 6.17 6.93 -4.19
CA THR A 82 6.67 5.64 -4.71
C THR A 82 7.95 5.20 -4.00
N ASN A 83 7.99 3.92 -3.60
CA ASN A 83 9.09 3.30 -2.85
C ASN A 83 9.34 3.91 -1.47
N ARG A 84 8.43 4.73 -0.94
CA ARG A 84 8.48 5.13 0.46
C ARG A 84 7.91 4.03 1.35
N SER A 85 8.60 3.80 2.45
CA SER A 85 8.08 3.05 3.58
C SER A 85 7.53 3.98 4.64
N PHE A 86 6.53 3.53 5.38
CA PHE A 86 5.97 4.25 6.51
C PHE A 86 5.37 3.28 7.53
N ASN A 87 5.20 3.73 8.76
CA ASN A 87 4.56 2.94 9.80
C ASN A 87 3.05 2.90 9.56
N PHE A 88 2.52 1.70 9.38
CA PHE A 88 1.10 1.43 9.29
C PHE A 88 0.73 0.67 10.56
N ASP A 89 0.37 1.44 11.60
CA ASP A 89 0.23 0.91 12.96
C ASP A 89 1.53 0.16 13.39
N LYS A 90 1.45 -1.15 13.66
CA LYS A 90 2.58 -2.02 14.01
C LYS A 90 3.40 -2.51 12.81
N ASP A 91 2.86 -2.40 11.60
CA ASP A 91 3.45 -2.93 10.37
C ASP A 91 4.29 -1.86 9.64
N ILE A 92 5.27 -2.31 8.85
CA ILE A 92 6.03 -1.43 7.96
C ILE A 92 5.48 -1.58 6.55
N ALA A 93 4.69 -0.58 6.15
CA ALA A 93 4.08 -0.50 4.84
C ALA A 93 5.04 0.08 3.80
N VAL A 94 4.91 -0.35 2.54
CA VAL A 94 5.63 0.22 1.40
C VAL A 94 4.65 0.61 0.31
N ILE A 95 4.82 1.82 -0.23
CA ILE A 95 4.02 2.33 -1.34
C ILE A 95 4.67 1.97 -2.67
N ARG A 96 3.86 1.48 -3.60
CA ARG A 96 4.27 1.11 -4.95
C ARG A 96 3.37 1.79 -5.98
N ALA A 97 3.97 2.29 -7.05
CA ALA A 97 3.23 2.74 -8.21
C ALA A 97 2.56 1.56 -8.92
N CYS A 98 1.37 1.83 -9.46
CA CYS A 98 0.61 0.88 -10.25
C CYS A 98 0.29 1.48 -11.62
N ASN A 99 0.33 0.63 -12.64
CA ASN A 99 -0.04 1.02 -13.99
C ASN A 99 -1.53 0.80 -14.27
N MET A 100 -2.28 0.15 -13.35
CA MET A 100 -3.70 -0.21 -13.53
C MET A 100 -4.47 -0.21 -12.20
N HIS A 101 -5.73 0.22 -12.24
CA HIS A 101 -6.71 0.11 -11.15
C HIS A 101 -7.48 -1.22 -11.27
N PRO A 102 -7.66 -2.01 -10.19
CA PRO A 102 -8.27 -3.35 -10.26
C PRO A 102 -9.77 -3.38 -10.62
N GLY A 103 -10.41 -2.22 -10.85
CA GLY A 103 -11.81 -2.11 -11.29
C GLY A 103 -12.01 -1.78 -12.77
N ASP A 104 -10.94 -1.48 -13.50
CA ASP A 104 -11.01 -1.25 -14.95
C ASP A 104 -10.73 -2.61 -15.63
N GLY A 105 -11.79 -3.24 -16.15
CA GLY A 105 -11.86 -4.67 -16.42
C GLY A 105 -10.75 -5.25 -17.30
N ASN A 106 -9.68 -5.75 -16.66
CA ASN A 106 -8.83 -6.86 -17.14
C ASN A 106 -7.73 -7.31 -16.14
N ALA A 107 -7.92 -7.15 -14.83
CA ALA A 107 -6.89 -7.51 -13.86
C ALA A 107 -7.09 -8.92 -13.22
N LEU A 108 -7.36 -9.92 -14.06
CA LEU A 108 -7.04 -11.33 -13.74
C LEU A 108 -5.63 -11.68 -14.22
N SER A 109 -4.64 -10.79 -14.12
CA SER A 109 -3.23 -11.16 -14.31
C SER A 109 -2.27 -10.03 -13.94
N ALA A 110 -2.03 -9.83 -12.64
CA ALA A 110 -0.81 -9.12 -12.21
C ALA A 110 -0.38 -9.59 -10.81
N ALA A 111 -0.44 -10.90 -10.59
CA ALA A 111 0.50 -11.55 -9.68
C ALA A 111 1.88 -11.58 -10.36
N VAL A 112 2.44 -10.42 -10.70
CA VAL A 112 3.86 -10.33 -11.01
C VAL A 112 4.56 -10.28 -9.67
N LEU A 113 4.96 -11.48 -9.23
CA LEU A 113 6.12 -11.76 -8.40
C LEU A 113 7.10 -10.58 -8.39
N ILE A 114 7.06 -9.76 -7.33
CA ILE A 114 8.28 -9.06 -6.91
C ILE A 114 8.86 -9.95 -5.83
N ARG A 115 9.67 -10.93 -6.25
CA ARG A 115 10.58 -11.61 -5.33
C ARG A 115 11.45 -10.51 -4.71
N PRO A 116 11.50 -10.32 -3.38
CA PRO A 116 12.56 -9.54 -2.80
C PRO A 116 13.87 -10.31 -3.05
N THR A 117 14.68 -9.84 -3.99
CA THR A 117 16.08 -10.25 -4.05
C THR A 117 16.74 -9.70 -2.79
N ILE A 118 16.80 -10.53 -1.75
CA ILE A 118 17.68 -10.28 -0.62
C ILE A 118 19.10 -10.44 -1.16
N ILE A 119 19.77 -9.33 -1.43
CA ILE A 119 21.21 -9.32 -1.69
C ILE A 119 21.88 -9.54 -0.33
N VAL A 120 22.20 -10.80 -0.02
CA VAL A 120 23.15 -11.10 1.05
C VAL A 120 24.54 -10.75 0.51
N THR A 121 25.06 -9.60 0.90
CA THR A 121 26.49 -9.29 0.77
C THR A 121 27.23 -10.17 1.76
N GLN A 122 27.90 -11.22 1.30
CA GLN A 122 28.83 -11.98 2.13
C GLN A 122 30.01 -11.07 2.52
N PRO A 123 30.40 -11.00 3.80
CA PRO A 123 31.63 -10.30 4.18
C PRO A 123 32.85 -11.08 3.66
N GLY A 124 33.75 -10.36 3.00
CA GLY A 124 34.98 -10.89 2.46
C GLY A 124 35.82 -11.58 3.54
N ALA A 125 36.21 -12.82 3.26
CA ALA A 125 37.25 -13.49 4.01
C ALA A 125 38.57 -12.79 3.70
N ALA A 126 39.14 -12.14 4.72
CA ALA A 126 40.49 -11.64 4.70
C ALA A 126 41.41 -12.64 5.41
N LYS A 127 42.51 -12.95 4.70
CA LYS A 127 43.70 -13.76 5.03
C LYS A 127 43.61 -15.26 4.78
#